data_AF-A0A958Y9S7-F1
#
_entry.id   AF-A0A958Y9S7-F1
#
_cell.length_a   1.000
_cell.length_b   1.000
_cell.length_c   1.000
_cell.angle_alpha   90.00
_cell.angle_beta   90.00
_cell.angle_gamma   90.00
#
_symmetry.space_group_name_H-M   'P 1'
#
loop_
_entity.id
_entity.type
_entity.pdbx_description
1 polymer ?
#
loop_
_entity_poly.entity_id
_entity_poly.type
_entity_poly.pdbx_seq_one_letter_code
_entity_poly.pdbx_strand_id
1 'polypeptide(L)' 'PLDKISELAEKYDAMVMIDECHAAGFIGETGRGTLEEKGVMGKIDIITGTLGKALGGAMGGYTTGKKEIIEMLRQRSRP' A
#
# COMPACT_ATOMS: atom_id res chain seq x y z
N PRO A 1 -2.74 10.92 8.49
CA PRO A 1 -4.09 11.40 8.06
C PRO A 1 -4.52 10.71 6.75
N LEU A 2 -4.39 9.37 6.73
CA LEU A 2 -4.67 8.59 5.53
C LEU A 2 -6.17 8.51 5.22
N ASP A 3 -6.98 8.50 6.28
CA ASP A 3 -8.43 8.72 6.29
C ASP A 3 -8.83 9.94 5.47
N LYS A 4 -8.29 11.11 5.79
CA LYS A 4 -8.62 12.38 5.10
C LYS A 4 -8.12 12.41 3.66
N ILE A 5 -6.97 11.79 3.39
CA ILE A 5 -6.43 11.69 2.02
C ILE A 5 -7.34 10.81 1.17
N SER A 6 -7.82 9.69 1.72
CA SER A 6 -8.74 8.79 1.04
C SER A 6 -10.08 9.47 0.74
N GLU A 7 -10.62 10.26 1.66
CA GLU A 7 -11.85 11.07 1.43
C GLU A 7 -11.66 12.10 0.33
N LEU A 8 -10.50 12.78 0.30
CA LEU A 8 -10.19 13.73 -0.77
C LEU A 8 -10.04 13.02 -2.11
N ALA A 9 -9.40 11.86 -2.14
CA ALA A 9 -9.22 11.08 -3.36
C ALA A 9 -10.56 10.66 -3.96
N GLU A 10 -11.50 10.20 -3.14
CA GLU A 10 -12.87 9.88 -3.57
C GLU A 10 -13.59 11.14 -4.11
N LYS A 11 -13.45 12.29 -3.44
CA LYS A 11 -14.04 13.55 -3.87
C LYS A 11 -13.52 14.04 -5.23
N TYR A 12 -12.24 13.83 -5.50
CA TYR A 12 -11.55 14.35 -6.70
C TYR A 12 -11.31 13.30 -7.78
N ASP A 13 -11.91 12.11 -7.65
CA ASP A 13 -11.70 10.97 -8.56
C ASP A 13 -10.21 10.68 -8.81
N ALA A 14 -9.45 10.64 -7.72
CA ALA A 14 -8.01 10.41 -7.74
C ALA A 14 -7.68 9.03 -7.18
N MET A 15 -6.62 8.42 -7.72
CA MET A 15 -6.05 7.19 -7.14
C MET A 15 -5.12 7.52 -5.98
N VAL A 16 -5.10 6.64 -4.98
CA VAL A 16 -4.16 6.75 -3.85
C VAL A 16 -3.13 5.62 -3.89
N MET A 17 -1.87 6.01 -3.83
CA MET A 17 -0.74 5.11 -3.59
C MET A 17 -0.16 5.41 -2.21
N ILE A 18 0.16 4.35 -1.45
CA ILE A 18 0.83 4.46 -0.15
C ILE A 18 2.11 3.61 -0.10
N ASP A 19 3.11 4.11 0.62
CA ASP A 19 4.28 3.35 1.05
C ASP A 19 4.15 2.95 2.52
N GLU A 20 4.11 1.64 2.77
CA GLU A 20 3.99 1.02 4.09
C GLU A 20 5.33 0.42 4.58
N CYS A 21 6.46 0.79 3.98
CA CYS A 21 7.78 0.26 4.32
C CYS A 21 8.09 0.25 5.82
N HIS A 22 7.62 1.23 6.58
CA HIS A 22 7.91 1.38 8.01
C HIS A 22 6.73 0.98 8.92
N ALA A 23 5.62 0.55 8.36
CA ALA A 23 4.39 0.28 9.12
C ALA A 23 3.88 -1.15 8.92
N ALA A 24 4.02 -1.74 7.73
CA ALA A 24 3.74 -3.15 7.51
C ALA A 24 4.58 -4.03 8.47
N GLY A 25 3.92 -4.94 9.18
CA GLY A 25 4.48 -5.80 10.22
C GLY A 25 4.58 -5.18 11.62
N PHE A 26 4.29 -3.88 11.79
CA PHE A 26 4.35 -3.19 13.09
C PHE A 26 3.04 -2.51 13.51
N ILE A 27 2.23 -2.06 12.54
CA ILE A 27 1.05 -1.22 12.74
C ILE A 27 -0.21 -1.95 12.28
N GLY A 28 -1.32 -1.73 12.98
CA GLY A 28 -2.60 -2.41 12.76
C GLY A 28 -2.70 -3.73 13.53
N GLU A 29 -3.93 -4.17 13.84
CA GLU A 29 -4.19 -5.37 14.66
C GLU A 29 -3.55 -6.64 14.08
N THR A 30 -3.51 -6.76 12.75
CA THR A 30 -2.90 -7.90 12.06
C THR A 30 -1.56 -7.56 11.41
N GLY A 31 -1.02 -6.37 11.71
CA GLY A 31 0.25 -5.90 11.15
C GLY A 31 0.17 -5.49 9.68
N ARG A 32 -1.02 -5.20 9.13
CA ARG A 32 -1.17 -4.83 7.71
C ARG A 32 -0.76 -3.39 7.41
N GLY A 33 -0.42 -2.60 8.43
CA GLY A 33 0.10 -1.25 8.29
C GLY A 33 -0.92 -0.17 8.61
N THR A 34 -0.59 1.05 8.19
CA THR A 34 -1.32 2.28 8.51
C THR A 34 -2.76 2.26 7.98
N LEU A 35 -2.98 1.62 6.84
CA LEU A 35 -4.30 1.40 6.24
C LEU A 35 -5.27 0.59 7.11
N GLU A 36 -4.79 -0.41 7.84
CA GLU A 36 -5.60 -1.16 8.81
C GLU A 36 -5.92 -0.30 10.04
N GLU A 37 -4.89 0.32 10.62
CA GLU A 37 -5.01 1.23 11.77
C GLU A 37 -5.96 2.41 11.52
N LYS A 38 -6.03 2.90 10.28
CA LYS A 38 -6.92 4.01 9.89
C LYS A 38 -8.26 3.58 9.33
N GLY A 39 -8.56 2.28 9.30
CA GLY A 39 -9.86 1.78 8.84
C GLY A 39 -10.17 2.09 7.37
N VAL A 40 -9.12 2.27 6.55
CA VAL A 40 -9.24 2.60 5.12
C VAL A 40 -8.80 1.45 4.21
N MET A 41 -8.77 0.24 4.76
CA MET A 41 -8.62 -1.00 3.99
C MET A 41 -9.60 -1.00 2.81
N GLY A 42 -9.07 -1.20 1.60
CA GLY A 42 -9.87 -1.23 0.37
C GLY A 42 -10.14 0.14 -0.27
N LYS A 43 -9.79 1.26 0.39
CA LYS A 43 -9.87 2.60 -0.21
C LYS A 43 -8.57 3.09 -0.86
N ILE A 44 -7.49 2.30 -0.74
CA ILE A 44 -6.18 2.60 -1.31
C ILE A 44 -5.96 1.72 -2.53
N ASP A 45 -5.62 2.33 -3.67
CA ASP A 45 -5.50 1.62 -4.95
C ASP A 45 -4.19 0.85 -5.10
N ILE A 46 -3.10 1.41 -4.58
CA ILE A 46 -1.76 0.85 -4.70
C ILE A 46 -1.07 0.91 -3.35
N ILE A 47 -0.56 -0.22 -2.88
CA ILE A 47 0.20 -0.31 -1.64
C ILE A 47 1.59 -0.83 -2.00
N THR A 48 2.61 -0.14 -1.52
CA THR A 48 4.01 -0.56 -1.66
C THR A 48 4.62 -0.81 -0.30
N GLY A 49 5.65 -1.64 -0.27
CA GLY A 49 6.37 -1.93 0.96
C GLY A 49 7.65 -2.71 0.70
N THR A 50 8.37 -2.99 1.77
CA THR A 50 9.62 -3.77 1.73
C THR A 50 9.51 -5.00 2.61
N LEU A 51 10.17 -6.07 2.16
CA LEU A 51 10.36 -7.29 2.93
C LEU A 51 11.55 -7.20 3.89
N GLY A 52 12.41 -6.18 3.73
CA GLY A 52 13.69 -6.07 4.46
C GLY A 52 13.66 -5.37 5.79
N LYS A 53 12.47 -5.03 6.31
CA LYS A 53 12.31 -4.38 7.62
C LYS A 53 11.59 -5.34 8.58
N ALA A 54 10.35 -5.00 8.94
CA ALA A 54 9.54 -5.75 9.90
C ALA A 54 9.33 -7.23 9.52
N LEU A 55 9.32 -7.51 8.22
CA LEU A 55 9.01 -8.82 7.64
C LEU A 55 10.21 -9.78 7.62
N GLY A 56 11.10 -9.67 8.62
CA GLY A 56 12.16 -10.66 8.86
C GLY A 56 13.47 -10.42 8.10
N GLY A 57 13.74 -9.19 7.64
CA GLY A 57 15.03 -8.83 7.06
C GLY A 57 15.34 -9.47 5.68
N ALA A 58 14.32 -10.00 5.00
CA ALA A 58 14.46 -10.55 3.66
C ALA A 58 14.80 -9.46 2.61
N MET A 59 15.30 -9.83 1.43
CA MET A 59 15.55 -8.85 0.37
C MET A 59 14.32 -8.65 -0.52
N GLY A 60 14.03 -7.39 -0.85
CA GLY A 60 13.06 -7.02 -1.88
C GLY A 60 11.96 -6.05 -1.43
N GLY A 61 11.17 -5.65 -2.41
CA GLY A 61 9.96 -4.84 -2.25
C GLY A 61 8.76 -5.50 -2.92
N TYR A 62 7.58 -5.01 -2.58
CA TYR A 62 6.34 -5.46 -3.20
C TYR A 62 5.45 -4.29 -3.57
N THR A 63 4.55 -4.55 -4.51
CA THR A 63 3.45 -3.66 -4.86
C THR A 63 2.19 -4.51 -4.95
N THR A 64 1.16 -4.12 -4.20
CA THR A 64 -0.18 -4.71 -4.28
C THR A 64 -1.17 -3.66 -4.77
N GLY A 65 -2.27 -4.12 -5.36
CA GLY A 65 -3.30 -3.26 -5.93
C GLY A 65 -4.24 -4.07 -6.80
N LYS A 66 -5.10 -3.38 -7.55
CA LYS A 66 -6.04 -3.99 -8.50
C LYS A 66 -5.28 -4.81 -9.56
N LYS A 67 -5.90 -5.90 -10.03
CA LYS A 67 -5.26 -6.87 -10.94
C LYS A 67 -4.75 -6.19 -12.21
N GLU A 68 -5.53 -5.28 -12.77
CA GLU A 68 -5.24 -4.52 -13.98
C GLU A 68 -3.99 -3.65 -13.80
N ILE A 69 -3.81 -3.05 -12.62
CA ILE A 69 -2.62 -2.26 -12.28
C ILE A 69 -1.41 -3.18 -12.20
N ILE A 70 -1.52 -4.31 -11.49
CA ILE A 70 -0.42 -5.26 -11.33
C ILE A 70 0.00 -5.87 -12.68
N GLU A 71 -0.96 -6.21 -13.55
CA GLU A 71 -0.67 -6.71 -14.89
C GLU A 71 0.04 -5.65 -15.75
N MET A 72 -0.41 -4.39 -15.70
CA MET A 72 0.27 -3.30 -16.40
C MET A 72 1.70 -3.11 -15.89
N LEU A 73 1.90 -3.08 -14.57
CA LEU A 73 3.22 -2.90 -13.97
C LEU A 73 4.16 -4.06 -14.34
N ARG A 74 3.69 -5.31 -14.35
CA ARG A 74 4.50 -6.46 -14.77
C ARG A 74 4.98 -6.38 -16.22
N GLN A 75 4.17 -5.80 -17.11
CA GLN A 75 4.51 -5.69 -18.53
C GLN A 75 5.37 -4.46 -18.85
N ARG A 76 5.16 -3.35 -18.13
CA ARG A 76 5.76 -2.05 -18.47
C ARG A 76 6.82 -1.56 -17.49
N SER A 77 6.79 -1.99 -16.24
CA SER A 77 7.82 -1.64 -15.26
C SER A 77 9.09 -2.41 -15.60
N ARG A 78 10.12 -1.70 -16.05
CA ARG A 78 11.48 -2.23 -16.14
C ARG A 78 12.23 -1.90 -14.83
N PRO A 79 13.18 -2.75 -14.41
CA PRO A 79 14.14 -2.39 -13.37
C PRO A 79 14.93 -1.14 -13.74
#